data_AF-A0A2E5CGP8-F1
#
_entry.id   AF-A0A2E5CGP8-F1
#
_cell.length_a   1.000
_cell.length_b   1.000
_cell.length_c   1.000
_cell.angle_alpha   90.00
_cell.angle_beta   90.00
_cell.angle_gamma   90.00
#
_symmetry.space_group_name_H-M   'P 1'
#
loop_
_entity.id
_entity.type
_entity.pdbx_description
1 polymer ?
#
loop_
_entity_poly.entity_id
_entity_poly.type
_entity_poly.pdbx_seq_one_letter_code
_entity_poly.pdbx_strand_id
1 'polypeptide(L)'
;MNWIFKNNLSFITILLLIYTNCMASDIDGIWRISLQDSNRTLIGDLEIETTDSGLIGYLEGGPVDIKIDGENSIEIIADSRDVRGFIFNRRMTGTFEENFMSGTYQQEGAAAQREEPGPWSAVRNENKVVESMIAKHPDITGTWAATQELDFRKYTMSLTEKGENWLKTYMPYYDQPDVRCTSIGLPALITYSFPFEIIESEGRLTMLYEYQSKVRRIWMEKDEPSEFMPPSRMGFSVGKWEGSTLVIKTNLLEKTIRDFRGELVSENATIEERYFLSDDGQKLNAIIILHDAENYKKAPIRRRQWVRNKATEIFPYSCDPDSFYIPMYQENKMQMYIDRSELRF
;
A
#
# COMPACT_ATOMS: atom_id res chain seq x y z
N MET A 1 -84.65 9.07 38.32
CA MET A 1 -83.86 9.96 37.46
C MET A 1 -82.43 9.42 37.45
N ASN A 2 -82.02 8.85 36.30
CA ASN A 2 -80.67 8.50 35.78
C ASN A 2 -79.73 7.64 36.67
N TRP A 3 -79.48 6.35 36.41
CA TRP A 3 -78.64 5.71 35.35
C TRP A 3 -77.26 6.38 35.12
N ILE A 4 -76.15 5.65 35.32
CA ILE A 4 -75.11 5.33 34.30
C ILE A 4 -73.90 4.55 34.90
N PHE A 5 -73.31 3.79 33.99
CA PHE A 5 -72.38 2.66 33.99
C PHE A 5 -70.91 2.85 34.45
N LYS A 6 -70.29 1.67 34.67
CA LYS A 6 -68.87 1.27 34.70
C LYS A 6 -67.93 2.01 33.73
N ASN A 7 -66.64 2.11 34.08
CA ASN A 7 -65.56 1.52 33.26
C ASN A 7 -64.21 1.43 33.99
N ASN A 8 -63.66 0.21 34.04
CA ASN A 8 -62.25 -0.08 34.30
C ASN A 8 -61.47 0.15 33.00
N LEU A 9 -60.46 1.02 33.01
CA LEU A 9 -59.43 1.03 31.96
C LEU A 9 -58.13 0.45 32.52
N SER A 10 -57.81 -0.74 32.03
CA SER A 10 -56.49 -1.36 32.14
C SER A 10 -55.59 -0.72 31.08
N PHE A 11 -54.51 -0.03 31.49
CA PHE A 11 -53.49 0.46 30.58
C PHE A 11 -52.54 -0.68 30.23
N ILE A 12 -52.65 -1.20 29.00
CA ILE A 12 -51.65 -2.07 28.40
C ILE A 12 -50.61 -1.16 27.74
N THR A 13 -49.43 -1.07 28.35
CA THR A 13 -48.27 -0.41 27.75
C THR A 13 -47.65 -1.36 26.74
N ILE A 14 -47.91 -1.13 25.45
CA ILE A 14 -47.25 -1.82 24.35
C ILE A 14 -45.83 -1.25 24.25
N LEU A 15 -44.84 -2.03 24.69
CA LEU A 15 -43.43 -1.74 24.51
C LEU A 15 -43.10 -2.01 23.03
N LEU A 16 -43.09 -0.96 22.19
CA LEU A 16 -42.57 -1.04 20.83
C LEU A 16 -41.04 -1.18 20.92
N LEU A 17 -40.55 -2.40 20.78
CA LEU A 17 -39.12 -2.67 20.51
C LEU A 17 -38.80 -2.13 19.12
N ILE A 18 -38.25 -0.92 19.07
CA ILE A 18 -37.56 -0.40 17.90
C ILE A 18 -36.25 -1.19 17.80
N TYR A 19 -36.25 -2.26 16.99
CA TYR A 19 -35.01 -2.88 16.53
C TYR A 19 -34.38 -1.93 15.53
N THR A 20 -33.58 -0.98 16.04
CA THR A 20 -32.60 -0.29 15.23
C THR A 20 -31.57 -1.35 14.82
N ASN A 21 -31.46 -1.63 13.52
CA ASN A 21 -30.42 -2.49 12.97
C ASN A 21 -29.04 -1.91 13.33
N CYS A 22 -28.49 -2.38 14.45
CA CYS A 22 -27.16 -2.05 14.96
C CYS A 22 -26.17 -3.17 14.61
N MET A 23 -26.27 -3.72 13.39
CA MET A 23 -25.33 -4.76 12.90
C MET A 23 -24.12 -4.13 12.21
N ALA A 24 -24.23 -2.93 11.65
CA ALA A 24 -23.16 -2.32 10.86
C ALA A 24 -22.03 -1.69 11.70
N SER A 25 -22.29 -1.29 12.95
CA SER A 25 -21.27 -0.60 13.77
C SER A 25 -20.17 -1.51 14.33
N ASP A 26 -20.37 -2.84 14.35
CA ASP A 26 -19.43 -3.74 15.02
C ASP A 26 -18.21 -4.08 14.15
N ILE A 27 -18.32 -3.93 12.83
CA ILE A 27 -17.24 -4.29 11.90
C ILE A 27 -16.28 -3.12 11.57
N ASP A 28 -16.66 -1.89 11.91
CA ASP A 28 -15.88 -0.69 11.59
C ASP A 28 -14.49 -0.73 12.23
N GLY A 29 -13.49 -0.23 11.49
CA GLY A 29 -12.11 -0.08 11.95
C GLY A 29 -11.09 -0.77 11.05
N ILE A 30 -9.86 -0.86 11.57
CA ILE A 30 -8.72 -1.44 10.85
C ILE A 30 -8.50 -2.87 11.32
N TRP A 31 -8.40 -3.78 10.35
CA TRP A 31 -8.22 -5.20 10.52
C TRP A 31 -6.90 -5.62 9.89
N ARG A 32 -6.05 -6.31 10.66
CA ARG A 32 -4.85 -6.95 10.13
C ARG A 32 -5.28 -8.25 9.44
N ILE A 33 -5.38 -8.21 8.11
CA ILE A 33 -5.79 -9.34 7.28
C ILE A 33 -4.57 -10.17 6.84
N SER A 34 -4.76 -11.49 6.79
CA SER A 34 -3.77 -12.48 6.37
C SER A 34 -4.38 -13.49 5.40
N LEU A 35 -3.72 -13.75 4.27
CA LEU A 35 -4.09 -14.79 3.30
C LEU A 35 -2.93 -15.79 3.16
N GLN A 36 -3.21 -17.07 3.27
CA GLN A 36 -2.20 -18.13 3.11
C GLN A 36 -2.39 -18.84 1.77
N ASP A 37 -1.42 -18.70 0.86
CA ASP A 37 -1.32 -19.55 -0.33
C ASP A 37 -0.39 -20.75 -0.05
N SER A 38 -0.15 -21.60 -1.06
CA SER A 38 0.71 -22.79 -0.92
C SER A 38 2.19 -22.49 -0.65
N ASN A 39 2.67 -21.28 -0.93
CA ASN A 39 4.07 -20.88 -0.89
C ASN A 39 4.37 -19.72 0.07
N ARG A 40 3.37 -18.89 0.43
CA ARG A 40 3.56 -17.63 1.14
C ARG A 40 2.32 -17.17 1.91
N THR A 41 2.56 -16.25 2.84
CA THR A 41 1.51 -15.55 3.58
C THR A 41 1.50 -14.08 3.18
N LEU A 42 0.36 -13.58 2.73
CA LEU A 42 0.13 -12.15 2.49
C LEU A 42 -0.41 -11.55 3.79
N ILE A 43 0.11 -10.40 4.20
CA ILE A 43 -0.36 -9.66 5.37
C ILE A 43 -0.65 -8.22 4.94
N GLY A 44 -1.72 -7.63 5.45
CA GLY A 44 -2.12 -6.28 5.08
C GLY A 44 -3.13 -5.67 6.04
N ASP A 45 -3.45 -4.40 5.81
CA ASP A 45 -4.44 -3.66 6.58
C ASP A 45 -5.71 -3.44 5.75
N LEU A 46 -6.82 -3.95 6.26
CA LEU A 46 -8.17 -3.78 5.76
C LEU A 46 -8.92 -2.79 6.66
N GLU A 47 -9.25 -1.63 6.13
CA GLU A 47 -10.09 -0.63 6.80
C GLU A 47 -11.53 -0.79 6.33
N ILE A 48 -12.48 -0.84 7.27
CA ILE A 48 -13.92 -0.94 7.00
C ILE A 48 -14.61 0.23 7.67
N GLU A 49 -15.48 0.91 6.92
CA GLU A 49 -16.25 2.05 7.39
C GLU A 49 -17.72 1.91 6.99
N THR A 50 -18.61 2.10 7.96
CA THR A 50 -20.05 2.20 7.71
C THR A 50 -20.41 3.64 7.35
N THR A 51 -21.08 3.79 6.20
CA THR A 51 -21.61 5.08 5.74
C THR A 51 -23.13 5.00 5.57
N ASP A 52 -23.78 6.15 5.40
CA ASP A 52 -25.22 6.24 5.08
C ASP A 52 -25.58 5.46 3.79
N SER A 53 -24.61 5.28 2.89
CA SER A 53 -24.75 4.54 1.63
C SER A 53 -24.38 3.05 1.72
N GLY A 54 -23.97 2.57 2.90
CA GLY A 54 -23.53 1.19 3.13
C GLY A 54 -22.07 1.09 3.56
N LEU A 55 -21.53 -0.13 3.54
CA LEU A 55 -20.15 -0.41 3.91
C LEU A 55 -19.18 -0.03 2.79
N ILE A 56 -18.08 0.60 3.17
CA ILE A 56 -16.95 0.89 2.30
C ILE A 56 -15.72 0.21 2.89
N GLY A 57 -14.92 -0.43 2.03
CA GLY A 57 -13.69 -1.08 2.44
C GLY A 57 -12.47 -0.55 1.71
N TYR A 58 -11.34 -0.52 2.40
CA TYR A 58 -10.04 -0.22 1.82
C TYR A 58 -9.00 -1.26 2.26
N LEU A 59 -8.41 -1.97 1.30
CA LEU A 59 -7.27 -2.86 1.55
C LEU A 59 -6.01 -2.16 1.07
N GLU A 60 -5.04 -1.93 1.98
CA GLU A 60 -3.78 -1.24 1.70
C GLU A 60 -3.98 0.14 1.00
N GLY A 61 -5.07 0.85 1.36
CA GLY A 61 -5.46 2.14 0.79
C GLY A 61 -6.23 2.09 -0.54
N GLY A 62 -6.43 0.90 -1.11
CA GLY A 62 -7.23 0.69 -2.32
C GLY A 62 -8.65 0.19 -2.01
N PRO A 63 -9.67 0.60 -2.79
CA PRO A 63 -11.05 0.16 -2.54
C PRO A 63 -11.18 -1.37 -2.66
N VAL A 64 -12.11 -1.92 -1.88
CA VAL A 64 -12.60 -3.30 -1.98
C VAL A 64 -14.12 -3.33 -1.87
N ASP A 65 -14.76 -4.28 -2.54
CA ASP A 65 -16.19 -4.50 -2.37
C ASP A 65 -16.41 -5.37 -1.13
N ILE A 66 -17.26 -4.94 -0.21
CA ILE A 66 -17.64 -5.70 0.99
C ILE A 66 -19.15 -5.92 0.98
N LYS A 67 -19.57 -7.15 1.24
CA LYS A 67 -20.97 -7.51 1.46
C LYS A 67 -21.10 -8.31 2.74
N ILE A 68 -22.16 -8.01 3.48
CA ILE A 68 -22.58 -8.78 4.64
C ILE A 68 -23.94 -9.40 4.31
N ASP A 69 -24.02 -10.72 4.44
CA ASP A 69 -25.24 -11.49 4.21
C ASP A 69 -25.70 -12.13 5.54
N GLY A 70 -26.93 -11.85 5.95
CA GLY A 70 -27.43 -12.32 7.25
C GLY A 70 -26.71 -11.67 8.43
N GLU A 71 -26.50 -12.44 9.52
CA GLU A 71 -25.90 -11.90 10.76
C GLU A 71 -24.36 -11.86 10.70
N ASN A 72 -23.71 -12.95 10.26
CA ASN A 72 -22.25 -13.11 10.40
C ASN A 72 -21.51 -13.50 9.12
N SER A 73 -22.16 -13.54 7.94
CA SER A 73 -21.46 -13.90 6.68
C SER A 73 -20.87 -12.67 6.03
N ILE A 74 -19.62 -12.76 5.57
CA ILE A 74 -18.91 -11.68 4.90
C ILE A 74 -18.29 -12.15 3.57
N GLU A 75 -18.40 -11.31 2.56
CA GLU A 75 -17.69 -11.41 1.30
C GLU A 75 -16.87 -10.13 1.07
N ILE A 76 -15.60 -10.29 0.74
CA ILE A 76 -14.69 -9.21 0.35
C ILE A 76 -14.11 -9.53 -1.03
N ILE A 77 -14.18 -8.59 -1.96
CA ILE A 77 -13.56 -8.70 -3.29
C ILE A 77 -12.50 -7.61 -3.43
N ALA A 78 -11.25 -8.04 -3.60
CA ALA A 78 -10.11 -7.13 -3.77
C ALA A 78 -9.41 -7.38 -5.11
N ASP A 79 -9.30 -6.35 -5.94
CA ASP A 79 -8.52 -6.40 -7.17
C ASP A 79 -7.01 -6.37 -6.89
N SER A 80 -6.28 -7.15 -7.68
CA SER A 80 -4.86 -7.42 -7.57
C SER A 80 -4.24 -7.61 -8.96
N ARG A 81 -2.92 -7.77 -8.99
CA ARG A 81 -2.17 -8.14 -10.19
C ARG A 81 -1.06 -9.13 -9.89
N ASP A 82 -0.71 -9.92 -10.89
CA ASP A 82 0.47 -10.79 -10.83
C ASP A 82 1.76 -10.06 -11.23
N VAL A 83 2.90 -10.77 -11.21
CA VAL A 83 4.23 -10.23 -11.58
C VAL A 83 4.32 -9.84 -13.06
N ARG A 84 3.41 -10.32 -13.91
CA ARG A 84 3.35 -10.03 -15.35
C ARG A 84 2.29 -8.98 -15.71
N GLY A 85 1.59 -8.45 -14.71
CA GLY A 85 0.59 -7.40 -14.86
C GLY A 85 -0.82 -7.88 -15.21
N PHE A 86 -1.10 -9.20 -15.16
CA PHE A 86 -2.46 -9.68 -15.31
C PHE A 86 -3.28 -9.32 -14.08
N ILE A 87 -4.44 -8.70 -14.32
CA ILE A 87 -5.35 -8.24 -13.28
C ILE A 87 -6.32 -9.35 -12.95
N PHE A 88 -6.54 -9.57 -11.66
CA PHE A 88 -7.47 -10.56 -11.14
C PHE A 88 -8.09 -10.06 -9.84
N ASN A 89 -9.16 -10.71 -9.39
CA ASN A 89 -9.76 -10.45 -8.09
C ASN A 89 -9.43 -11.57 -7.12
N ARG A 90 -9.21 -11.23 -5.84
CA ARG A 90 -9.30 -12.18 -4.74
C ARG A 90 -10.69 -12.06 -4.14
N ARG A 91 -11.48 -13.12 -4.22
CA ARG A 91 -12.75 -13.23 -3.48
C ARG A 91 -12.45 -13.95 -2.18
N MET A 92 -12.72 -13.29 -1.07
CA MET A 92 -12.62 -13.81 0.29
C MET A 92 -14.04 -13.98 0.82
N THR A 93 -14.44 -15.20 1.15
CA THR A 93 -15.73 -15.49 1.79
C THR A 93 -15.49 -16.09 3.16
N GLY A 94 -16.36 -15.81 4.12
CA GLY A 94 -16.15 -16.27 5.47
C GLY A 94 -17.19 -15.78 6.45
N THR A 95 -16.84 -15.85 7.73
CA THR A 95 -17.63 -15.31 8.82
C THR A 95 -16.84 -14.29 9.63
N PHE A 96 -17.54 -13.43 10.36
CA PHE A 96 -16.96 -12.50 11.31
C PHE A 96 -17.67 -12.58 12.66
N GLU A 97 -16.90 -12.42 13.73
CA GLU A 97 -17.36 -12.38 15.12
C GLU A 97 -16.47 -11.41 15.91
N GLU A 98 -17.05 -10.33 16.44
CA GLU A 98 -16.43 -9.28 17.28
C GLU A 98 -15.06 -8.73 16.82
N ASN A 99 -13.99 -9.49 17.05
CA ASN A 99 -12.58 -9.10 16.81
C ASN A 99 -11.85 -10.03 15.84
N PHE A 100 -12.56 -10.98 15.22
CA PHE A 100 -12.00 -11.95 14.32
C PHE A 100 -12.87 -12.19 13.08
N MET A 101 -12.21 -12.32 11.93
CA MET A 101 -12.81 -12.79 10.68
C MET A 101 -12.02 -13.97 10.17
N SER A 102 -12.69 -14.92 9.52
CA SER A 102 -11.99 -16.01 8.84
C SER A 102 -12.83 -16.67 7.77
N GLY A 103 -12.15 -17.32 6.83
CA GLY A 103 -12.79 -18.15 5.83
C GLY A 103 -11.81 -18.61 4.77
N THR A 104 -12.27 -18.68 3.54
CA THR A 104 -11.45 -19.09 2.39
C THR A 104 -11.42 -17.99 1.34
N TYR A 105 -10.28 -17.90 0.65
CA TYR A 105 -10.15 -17.01 -0.50
C TYR A 105 -9.83 -17.82 -1.74
N GLN A 106 -10.20 -17.27 -2.89
CA GLN A 106 -9.87 -17.81 -4.20
C GLN A 106 -9.55 -16.68 -5.19
N GLN A 107 -8.76 -17.02 -6.20
CA GLN A 107 -8.47 -16.13 -7.32
C GLN A 107 -9.57 -16.21 -8.39
N GLU A 108 -10.05 -15.07 -8.87
CA GLU A 108 -11.01 -14.95 -9.96
C GLU A 108 -10.42 -14.13 -11.12
N GLY A 109 -10.52 -14.68 -12.32
CA GLY A 109 -9.92 -14.08 -13.52
C GLY A 109 -8.61 -14.74 -13.96
N ALA A 110 -8.07 -14.26 -15.06
CA ALA A 110 -6.83 -14.79 -15.63
C ALA A 110 -5.62 -14.26 -14.87
N ALA A 111 -4.66 -15.14 -14.57
CA ALA A 111 -3.33 -14.77 -14.13
C ALA A 111 -2.31 -15.67 -14.83
N ALA A 112 -1.12 -15.14 -15.11
CA ALA A 112 -0.03 -15.93 -15.63
C ALA A 112 0.57 -16.85 -14.56
N GLN A 113 0.50 -16.47 -13.28
CA GLN A 113 0.78 -17.31 -12.14
C GLN A 113 -0.46 -17.35 -11.25
N ARG A 114 -1.12 -18.51 -11.18
CA ARG A 114 -2.33 -18.68 -10.37
C ARG A 114 -1.99 -18.86 -8.90
N GLU A 115 -2.79 -18.24 -8.05
CA GLU A 115 -2.81 -18.51 -6.62
C GLU A 115 -3.73 -19.69 -6.33
N GLU A 116 -3.25 -20.62 -5.50
CA GLU A 116 -4.10 -21.69 -4.99
C GLU A 116 -5.08 -21.11 -3.95
N PRO A 117 -6.35 -21.55 -3.93
CA PRO A 117 -7.28 -21.19 -2.88
C PRO A 117 -6.74 -21.59 -1.50
N GLY A 118 -7.00 -20.76 -0.50
CA GLY A 118 -6.44 -20.96 0.83
C GLY A 118 -7.24 -20.27 1.92
N PRO A 119 -6.86 -20.47 3.19
CA PRO A 119 -7.52 -19.79 4.29
C PRO A 119 -7.14 -18.30 4.32
N TRP A 120 -8.07 -17.49 4.78
CA TRP A 120 -7.79 -16.13 5.21
C TRP A 120 -8.31 -15.89 6.62
N SER A 121 -7.72 -14.93 7.30
CA SER A 121 -8.20 -14.44 8.58
C SER A 121 -7.93 -12.96 8.71
N ALA A 122 -8.69 -12.28 9.56
CA ALA A 122 -8.39 -10.91 9.95
C ALA A 122 -8.64 -10.72 11.44
N VAL A 123 -7.74 -10.02 12.12
CA VAL A 123 -7.87 -9.65 13.53
C VAL A 123 -7.96 -8.14 13.64
N ARG A 124 -8.76 -7.62 14.57
CA ARG A 124 -8.82 -6.18 14.80
C ARG A 124 -7.42 -5.67 15.17
N ASN A 125 -6.94 -4.69 14.42
CA ASN A 125 -5.63 -4.09 14.65
C ASN A 125 -5.76 -3.11 15.83
N GLU A 126 -5.69 -3.63 17.06
CA GLU A 126 -5.38 -2.78 18.20
C GLU A 126 -3.96 -2.28 18.01
N ASN A 127 -3.77 -0.96 17.85
CA ASN A 127 -2.46 -0.31 17.75
C ASN A 127 -1.65 -0.55 19.05
N LYS A 128 -1.13 -1.76 19.24
CA LYS A 128 -0.15 -2.09 20.24
C LYS A 128 1.21 -1.80 19.63
N VAL A 129 1.71 -0.60 19.91
CA VAL A 129 3.12 -0.30 19.79
C VAL A 129 3.83 -1.26 20.76
N VAL A 130 4.34 -2.37 20.25
CA VAL A 130 5.24 -3.22 21.02
C VAL A 130 6.59 -2.50 21.02
N GLU A 131 6.82 -1.65 22.00
CA GLU A 131 8.14 -1.11 22.28
C GLU A 131 9.06 -2.28 22.61
N SER A 132 9.93 -2.65 21.67
CA SER A 132 11.00 -3.60 21.97
C SER A 132 12.11 -2.85 22.73
N MET A 133 12.34 -3.26 23.98
CA MET A 133 13.42 -2.75 24.83
C MET A 133 14.79 -3.34 24.42
N ILE A 134 15.15 -3.24 23.14
CA ILE A 134 16.50 -3.65 22.71
C ILE A 134 17.41 -2.42 22.75
N ALA A 135 18.39 -2.43 23.65
CA ALA A 135 19.36 -1.34 23.84
C ALA A 135 20.33 -1.15 22.66
N LYS A 136 20.26 -2.00 21.62
CA LYS A 136 21.08 -1.94 20.42
C LYS A 136 20.22 -2.22 19.19
N HIS A 137 20.21 -1.31 18.23
CA HIS A 137 19.47 -1.49 16.98
C HIS A 137 20.02 -2.67 16.18
N PRO A 138 19.15 -3.42 15.47
CA PRO A 138 19.58 -4.56 14.67
C PRO A 138 20.46 -4.12 13.50
N ASP A 139 21.46 -4.94 13.16
CA ASP A 139 22.31 -4.73 11.99
C ASP A 139 21.56 -5.10 10.71
N ILE A 140 21.14 -4.07 9.97
CA ILE A 140 20.47 -4.21 8.67
C ILE A 140 21.43 -4.04 7.47
N THR A 141 22.73 -3.85 7.71
CA THR A 141 23.71 -3.60 6.63
C THR A 141 23.89 -4.80 5.71
N GLY A 142 24.37 -4.58 4.49
CA GLY A 142 24.65 -5.62 3.48
C GLY A 142 23.64 -5.68 2.35
N THR A 143 23.75 -6.73 1.53
CA THR A 143 22.99 -6.90 0.28
C THR A 143 21.68 -7.66 0.50
N TRP A 144 20.61 -7.09 -0.04
CA TRP A 144 19.24 -7.57 0.07
C TRP A 144 18.67 -7.86 -1.32
N ALA A 145 18.30 -9.12 -1.55
CA ALA A 145 17.70 -9.58 -2.80
C ALA A 145 16.18 -9.65 -2.69
N ALA A 146 15.46 -9.15 -3.70
CA ALA A 146 14.01 -9.12 -3.69
C ALA A 146 13.40 -10.54 -3.67
N THR A 147 12.38 -10.74 -2.84
CA THR A 147 11.58 -11.97 -2.86
C THR A 147 10.42 -11.86 -3.84
N GLN A 148 9.95 -13.01 -4.32
CA GLN A 148 8.64 -13.14 -4.98
C GLN A 148 7.48 -13.20 -3.96
N GLU A 149 7.79 -13.21 -2.66
CA GLU A 149 6.82 -12.92 -1.59
C GLU A 149 6.52 -11.42 -1.66
N LEU A 150 5.31 -11.09 -2.10
CA LEU A 150 4.88 -9.75 -2.46
C LEU A 150 3.64 -9.43 -1.62
N ASP A 151 3.37 -8.15 -1.40
CA ASP A 151 2.14 -7.70 -0.75
C ASP A 151 0.88 -8.06 -1.55
N PHE A 152 -0.27 -7.53 -1.11
CA PHE A 152 -1.54 -7.71 -1.81
C PHE A 152 -1.56 -7.19 -3.25
N ARG A 153 -0.59 -6.35 -3.66
CA ARG A 153 -0.49 -5.79 -5.01
C ARG A 153 -1.80 -5.22 -5.53
N LYS A 154 -2.49 -4.48 -4.67
CA LYS A 154 -3.72 -3.77 -5.01
C LYS A 154 -3.54 -3.04 -6.33
N TYR A 155 -4.42 -3.35 -7.28
CA TYR A 155 -4.32 -2.81 -8.61
C TYR A 155 -4.93 -1.40 -8.69
N THR A 156 -5.98 -1.11 -7.93
CA THR A 156 -6.58 0.22 -7.77
C THR A 156 -6.33 0.80 -6.38
N MET A 157 -6.26 2.14 -6.31
CA MET A 157 -6.10 2.95 -5.11
C MET A 157 -7.32 3.87 -4.91
N SER A 158 -7.59 4.28 -3.67
CA SER A 158 -8.68 5.22 -3.35
C SER A 158 -8.24 6.65 -3.67
N LEU A 159 -8.57 7.13 -4.87
CA LEU A 159 -8.12 8.42 -5.38
C LEU A 159 -9.11 9.56 -5.07
N THR A 160 -8.60 10.78 -4.93
CA THR A 160 -9.42 12.00 -4.98
C THR A 160 -9.85 12.29 -6.41
N GLU A 161 -10.77 13.24 -6.61
CA GLU A 161 -11.13 13.68 -7.97
C GLU A 161 -9.91 14.17 -8.77
N LYS A 162 -8.98 14.88 -8.11
CA LYS A 162 -7.72 15.32 -8.72
C LYS A 162 -6.88 14.12 -9.18
N GLY A 163 -6.71 13.11 -8.31
CA GLY A 163 -5.98 11.88 -8.65
C GLY A 163 -6.64 11.09 -9.78
N GLU A 164 -7.97 10.97 -9.77
CA GLU A 164 -8.74 10.31 -10.83
C GLU A 164 -8.61 11.03 -12.17
N ASN A 165 -8.70 12.36 -12.17
CA ASN A 165 -8.58 13.16 -13.39
C ASN A 165 -7.18 13.10 -13.99
N TRP A 166 -6.14 13.08 -13.16
CA TRP A 166 -4.78 12.79 -13.61
C TRP A 166 -4.68 11.39 -14.23
N LEU A 167 -5.15 10.35 -13.53
CA LEU A 167 -4.98 8.98 -13.98
C LEU A 167 -5.68 8.70 -15.32
N LYS A 168 -6.79 9.39 -15.61
CA LYS A 168 -7.50 9.30 -16.91
C LYS A 168 -6.68 9.82 -18.09
N THR A 169 -5.78 10.78 -17.88
CA THR A 169 -4.96 11.34 -18.95
C THR A 169 -3.65 10.58 -19.13
N TYR A 170 -3.21 9.85 -18.11
CA TYR A 170 -1.95 9.13 -18.07
C TYR A 170 -1.90 7.94 -19.05
N MET A 171 -0.81 7.83 -19.79
CA MET A 171 -0.52 6.74 -20.71
C MET A 171 0.74 6.00 -20.26
N PRO A 172 0.62 4.83 -19.60
CA PRO A 172 1.75 4.13 -18.99
C PRO A 172 2.96 3.91 -19.91
N TYR A 173 2.72 3.58 -21.17
CA TYR A 173 3.81 3.34 -22.13
C TYR A 173 4.56 4.62 -22.55
N TYR A 174 3.91 5.79 -22.46
CA TYR A 174 4.46 7.06 -22.95
C TYR A 174 4.93 7.99 -21.84
N ASP A 175 4.28 7.96 -20.68
CA ASP A 175 4.47 8.95 -19.63
C ASP A 175 5.30 8.43 -18.45
N GLN A 176 5.50 7.12 -18.33
CA GLN A 176 6.35 6.58 -17.26
C GLN A 176 7.76 7.21 -17.32
N PRO A 177 8.38 7.58 -16.18
CA PRO A 177 9.72 8.15 -16.19
C PRO A 177 10.79 7.17 -16.73
N ASP A 178 10.70 5.90 -16.37
CA ASP A 178 11.75 4.91 -16.66
C ASP A 178 11.94 4.65 -18.15
N VAL A 179 10.89 4.71 -18.96
CA VAL A 179 10.98 4.53 -20.42
C VAL A 179 11.89 5.56 -21.09
N ARG A 180 12.18 6.69 -20.41
CA ARG A 180 13.09 7.76 -20.87
C ARG A 180 14.34 7.86 -20.01
N CYS A 181 14.75 6.76 -19.36
CA CYS A 181 15.88 6.72 -18.44
C CYS A 181 15.83 7.76 -17.32
N THR A 182 14.61 8.20 -16.99
CA THR A 182 14.36 9.22 -15.99
C THR A 182 13.97 8.52 -14.68
N SER A 183 14.47 9.02 -13.54
CA SER A 183 14.26 8.37 -12.24
C SER A 183 12.77 8.14 -11.96
N ILE A 184 12.37 6.93 -11.56
CA ILE A 184 10.98 6.66 -11.11
C ILE A 184 10.73 7.15 -9.68
N GLY A 185 11.80 7.36 -8.90
CA GLY A 185 11.70 7.94 -7.57
C GLY A 185 10.98 7.07 -6.55
N LEU A 186 10.63 7.67 -5.42
CA LEU A 186 9.88 7.03 -4.35
C LEU A 186 8.37 7.27 -4.50
N PRO A 187 7.51 6.32 -4.09
CA PRO A 187 7.84 5.03 -3.50
C PRO A 187 8.17 3.92 -4.52
N ALA A 188 7.97 4.16 -5.82
CA ALA A 188 8.07 3.14 -6.86
C ALA A 188 9.39 2.34 -6.83
N LEU A 189 10.52 3.03 -6.70
CA LEU A 189 11.86 2.46 -6.68
C LEU A 189 12.06 1.42 -5.56
N ILE A 190 11.54 1.68 -4.35
CA ILE A 190 11.64 0.72 -3.23
C ILE A 190 10.95 -0.59 -3.58
N THR A 191 9.87 -0.52 -4.35
CA THR A 191 9.04 -1.70 -4.63
C THR A 191 9.49 -2.50 -5.85
N TYR A 192 10.51 -2.04 -6.57
CA TYR A 192 11.06 -2.74 -7.72
C TYR A 192 11.79 -4.05 -7.30
N SER A 193 11.91 -5.00 -8.24
CA SER A 193 12.39 -6.37 -7.95
C SER A 193 13.92 -6.54 -8.04
N PHE A 194 14.68 -5.46 -7.90
CA PHE A 194 16.13 -5.46 -8.00
C PHE A 194 16.77 -5.50 -6.61
N PRO A 195 17.98 -6.05 -6.47
CA PRO A 195 18.70 -6.00 -5.20
C PRO A 195 19.16 -4.60 -4.86
N PHE A 196 19.46 -4.39 -3.58
CA PHE A 196 20.10 -3.18 -3.08
C PHE A 196 21.03 -3.50 -1.92
N GLU A 197 21.98 -2.61 -1.66
CA GLU A 197 22.91 -2.71 -0.54
C GLU A 197 22.66 -1.60 0.48
N ILE A 198 22.69 -1.93 1.77
CA ILE A 198 22.67 -0.95 2.86
C ILE A 198 24.08 -0.83 3.45
N ILE A 199 24.64 0.38 3.41
CA ILE A 199 25.92 0.71 4.03
C ILE A 199 25.66 1.67 5.19
N GLU A 200 26.16 1.32 6.37
CA GLU A 200 26.18 2.20 7.52
C GLU A 200 27.49 3.01 7.57
N SER A 201 27.34 4.30 7.84
CA SER A 201 28.42 5.26 8.04
C SER A 201 28.03 6.18 9.20
N GLU A 202 28.98 6.92 9.76
CA GLU A 202 28.72 7.84 10.88
C GLU A 202 27.54 8.78 10.57
N GLY A 203 26.48 8.70 11.39
CA GLY A 203 25.26 9.48 11.27
C GLY A 203 24.37 9.20 10.04
N ARG A 204 24.64 8.14 9.25
CA ARG A 204 23.93 7.92 7.97
C ARG A 204 23.87 6.47 7.52
N LEU A 205 22.69 6.04 7.08
CA LEU A 205 22.49 4.84 6.26
C LEU A 205 22.44 5.22 4.78
N THR A 206 23.12 4.45 3.94
CA THR A 206 23.10 4.64 2.48
C THR A 206 22.54 3.39 1.82
N MET A 207 21.47 3.55 1.03
CA MET A 207 20.92 2.49 0.20
C MET A 207 21.42 2.66 -1.24
N LEU A 208 22.09 1.65 -1.77
CA LEU A 208 22.58 1.57 -3.14
C LEU A 208 21.66 0.63 -3.93
N TYR A 209 20.79 1.19 -4.76
CA TYR A 209 19.87 0.41 -5.59
C TYR A 209 20.56 0.01 -6.90
N GLU A 210 20.46 -1.26 -7.29
CA GLU A 210 20.89 -1.70 -8.63
C GLU A 210 20.07 -0.98 -9.71
N TYR A 211 18.75 -0.97 -9.57
CA TYR A 211 17.88 -0.32 -10.55
C TYR A 211 18.14 1.19 -10.62
N GLN A 212 18.38 1.68 -11.85
CA GLN A 212 18.74 3.07 -12.14
C GLN A 212 19.99 3.60 -11.41
N SER A 213 20.81 2.70 -10.84
CA SER A 213 22.03 3.04 -10.08
C SER A 213 21.79 4.14 -9.04
N LYS A 214 20.65 4.10 -8.34
CA LYS A 214 20.25 5.18 -7.41
C LYS A 214 20.92 5.03 -6.06
N VAL A 215 21.36 6.17 -5.53
CA VAL A 215 21.92 6.28 -4.18
C VAL A 215 20.94 7.08 -3.33
N ARG A 216 20.43 6.47 -2.27
CA ARG A 216 19.61 7.13 -1.27
C ARG A 216 20.36 7.26 0.04
N ARG A 217 20.31 8.44 0.63
CA ARG A 217 20.94 8.77 1.91
C ARG A 217 19.85 9.00 2.94
N ILE A 218 19.93 8.27 4.04
CA ILE A 218 19.02 8.38 5.17
C ILE A 218 19.83 8.95 6.33
N TRP A 219 19.50 10.18 6.71
CA TRP A 219 20.20 10.88 7.78
C TRP A 219 19.66 10.44 9.12
N MET A 220 20.54 9.99 10.02
CA MET A 220 20.14 9.48 11.34
C MET A 220 20.26 10.54 12.45
N GLU A 221 21.03 11.61 12.20
CA GLU A 221 21.37 12.66 13.17
C GLU A 221 20.93 14.06 12.71
N LYS A 222 20.21 14.14 11.59
CA LYS A 222 19.74 15.41 10.99
C LYS A 222 18.22 15.34 10.84
N ASP A 223 17.53 16.35 11.36
CA ASP A 223 16.07 16.36 11.38
C ASP A 223 15.44 16.99 10.12
N GLU A 224 16.14 17.92 9.46
CA GLU A 224 15.59 18.72 8.37
C GLU A 224 16.63 18.94 7.26
N PRO A 225 16.24 19.09 5.98
CA PRO A 225 17.17 19.39 4.88
C PRO A 225 17.86 20.75 5.07
N SER A 226 18.96 20.99 4.34
CA SER A 226 19.54 22.34 4.30
C SER A 226 18.60 23.31 3.57
N GLU A 227 18.62 24.58 3.96
CA GLU A 227 17.74 25.64 3.43
C GLU A 227 17.58 25.67 1.90
N PHE A 228 18.67 25.41 1.16
CA PHE A 228 18.68 25.46 -0.31
C PHE A 228 18.69 24.09 -0.98
N MET A 229 18.33 23.02 -0.28
CA MET A 229 18.22 21.71 -0.91
C MET A 229 17.04 21.71 -1.89
N PRO A 230 17.23 21.42 -3.18
CA PRO A 230 16.12 21.31 -4.11
C PRO A 230 15.34 20.02 -3.88
N PRO A 231 14.04 19.98 -4.25
CA PRO A 231 13.31 18.74 -4.31
C PRO A 231 13.92 17.78 -5.34
N SER A 232 13.67 16.49 -5.10
CA SER A 232 14.01 15.45 -6.07
C SER A 232 13.01 14.31 -5.95
N ARG A 233 12.90 13.47 -6.97
CA ARG A 233 12.04 12.25 -6.87
C ARG A 233 12.52 11.25 -5.82
N MET A 234 13.73 11.39 -5.29
CA MET A 234 14.25 10.59 -4.17
C MET A 234 14.01 11.26 -2.81
N GLY A 235 13.60 12.53 -2.82
CA GLY A 235 13.33 13.33 -1.63
C GLY A 235 14.54 13.55 -0.72
N PHE A 236 14.24 14.00 0.49
CA PHE A 236 15.17 14.05 1.61
C PHE A 236 14.66 13.09 2.70
N SER A 237 15.49 12.12 3.10
CA SER A 237 15.10 11.06 4.04
C SER A 237 15.80 11.20 5.39
N VAL A 238 15.03 11.17 6.46
CA VAL A 238 15.49 11.13 7.86
C VAL A 238 15.07 9.82 8.48
N GLY A 239 15.99 9.14 9.17
CA GLY A 239 15.76 7.88 9.83
C GLY A 239 15.87 8.01 11.35
N LYS A 240 15.05 7.27 12.07
CA LYS A 240 15.18 7.06 13.51
C LYS A 240 14.82 5.63 13.85
N TRP A 241 15.39 5.10 14.92
CA TRP A 241 15.03 3.78 15.41
C TRP A 241 13.93 3.86 16.47
N GLU A 242 12.87 3.08 16.29
CA GLU A 242 11.82 2.83 17.26
C GLU A 242 11.96 1.36 17.71
N GLY A 243 12.68 1.14 18.83
CA GLY A 243 13.12 -0.19 19.24
C GLY A 243 14.00 -0.85 18.18
N SER A 244 13.51 -1.94 17.60
CA SER A 244 14.17 -2.70 16.51
C SER A 244 13.68 -2.34 15.10
N THR A 245 12.82 -1.33 14.97
CA THR A 245 12.29 -0.86 13.68
C THR A 245 12.97 0.44 13.27
N LEU A 246 13.55 0.48 12.07
CA LEU A 246 14.02 1.72 11.47
C LEU A 246 12.81 2.41 10.81
N VAL A 247 12.47 3.59 11.31
CA VAL A 247 11.42 4.45 10.74
C VAL A 247 12.09 5.55 9.93
N ILE A 248 11.76 5.61 8.65
CA ILE A 248 12.27 6.62 7.72
C ILE A 248 11.11 7.52 7.32
N LYS A 249 11.31 8.82 7.41
CA LYS A 249 10.40 9.82 6.86
C LYS A 249 11.08 10.53 5.70
N THR A 250 10.37 10.66 4.59
CA THR A 250 10.84 11.35 3.40
C THR A 250 9.88 12.45 3.00
N ASN A 251 10.43 13.64 2.76
CA ASN A 251 9.73 14.82 2.24
C ASN A 251 10.53 15.41 1.07
N LEU A 252 10.20 16.65 0.67
CA LEU A 252 10.93 17.40 -0.36
C LEU A 252 10.98 16.62 -1.69
N LEU A 253 9.84 16.01 -2.04
CA LEU A 253 9.68 15.20 -3.24
C LEU A 253 9.38 16.11 -4.44
N GLU A 254 9.95 15.77 -5.59
CA GLU A 254 9.38 16.24 -6.86
C GLU A 254 8.14 15.43 -7.19
N LYS A 255 7.25 16.04 -7.98
CA LYS A 255 6.11 15.36 -8.58
C LYS A 255 6.59 14.07 -9.27
N THR A 256 5.92 12.95 -9.04
CA THR A 256 6.23 11.66 -9.66
C THR A 256 5.01 10.72 -9.71
N ILE A 257 5.21 9.43 -9.94
CA ILE A 257 4.16 8.39 -9.89
C ILE A 257 4.43 7.39 -8.77
N ARG A 258 3.36 6.83 -8.21
CA ARG A 258 3.40 5.85 -7.13
C ARG A 258 3.88 4.48 -7.61
N ASP A 259 3.34 4.01 -8.74
CA ASP A 259 3.64 2.70 -9.35
C ASP A 259 3.31 2.75 -10.87
N PHE A 260 3.50 1.63 -11.58
CA PHE A 260 3.37 1.51 -13.04
C PHE A 260 2.03 2.00 -13.64
N ARG A 261 0.97 2.08 -12.83
CA ARG A 261 -0.32 2.62 -13.28
C ARG A 261 -0.32 4.13 -13.47
N GLY A 262 0.63 4.82 -12.86
CA GLY A 262 0.78 6.26 -12.98
C GLY A 262 -0.04 7.08 -11.99
N GLU A 263 -0.48 6.49 -10.86
CA GLU A 263 -1.13 7.30 -9.83
C GLU A 263 -0.17 8.38 -9.33
N LEU A 264 -0.65 9.62 -9.29
CA LEU A 264 0.20 10.78 -9.06
C LEU A 264 0.74 10.81 -7.62
N VAL A 265 1.96 11.31 -7.47
CA VAL A 265 2.57 11.72 -6.20
C VAL A 265 2.81 13.22 -6.28
N SER A 266 2.21 13.99 -5.37
CA SER A 266 2.38 15.45 -5.29
C SER A 266 3.73 15.84 -4.66
N GLU A 267 4.13 17.09 -4.86
CA GLU A 267 5.35 17.66 -4.24
C GLU A 267 5.19 17.84 -2.72
N ASN A 268 3.96 17.96 -2.23
CA ASN A 268 3.62 18.04 -0.82
C ASN A 268 3.49 16.66 -0.15
N ALA A 269 3.66 15.58 -0.91
CA ALA A 269 3.59 14.24 -0.38
C ALA A 269 4.72 13.97 0.61
N THR A 270 4.45 13.07 1.56
CA THR A 270 5.48 12.49 2.42
C THR A 270 5.38 10.97 2.40
N ILE A 271 6.50 10.30 2.65
CA ILE A 271 6.57 8.84 2.69
C ILE A 271 7.09 8.44 4.07
N GLU A 272 6.35 7.58 4.76
CA GLU A 272 6.83 6.89 5.96
C GLU A 272 7.16 5.45 5.60
N GLU A 273 8.37 5.00 5.95
CA GLU A 273 8.79 3.62 5.79
C GLU A 273 9.18 3.03 7.14
N ARG A 274 8.80 1.77 7.37
CA ARG A 274 9.14 1.02 8.57
C ARG A 274 9.86 -0.26 8.18
N TYR A 275 11.15 -0.34 8.49
CA TYR A 275 12.02 -1.47 8.18
C TYR A 275 12.30 -2.30 9.44
N PHE A 276 12.12 -3.62 9.37
CA PHE A 276 12.36 -4.52 10.48
C PHE A 276 12.80 -5.90 9.99
N LEU A 277 13.70 -6.55 10.75
CA LEU A 277 14.16 -7.90 10.46
C LEU A 277 13.14 -8.95 10.94
N SER A 278 13.10 -10.09 10.27
CA SER A 278 12.55 -11.32 10.84
C SER A 278 13.37 -11.78 12.05
N ASP A 279 12.78 -12.64 12.89
CA ASP A 279 13.41 -13.16 14.11
C ASP A 279 14.77 -13.84 13.85
N ASP A 280 14.93 -14.47 12.68
CA ASP A 280 16.18 -15.12 12.24
C ASP A 280 17.20 -14.17 11.57
N GLY A 281 16.84 -12.89 11.40
CA GLY A 281 17.64 -11.86 10.75
C GLY A 281 17.87 -12.05 9.25
N GLN A 282 17.22 -13.03 8.61
CA GLN A 282 17.43 -13.38 7.20
C GLN A 282 16.54 -12.61 6.24
N LYS A 283 15.39 -12.11 6.71
CA LYS A 283 14.45 -11.32 5.92
C LYS A 283 14.41 -9.89 6.44
N LEU A 284 14.53 -8.92 5.53
CA LEU A 284 14.22 -7.52 5.79
C LEU A 284 12.82 -7.24 5.29
N ASN A 285 11.96 -6.73 6.15
CA ASN A 285 10.59 -6.36 5.82
C ASN A 285 10.50 -4.84 5.78
N ALA A 286 9.67 -4.31 4.90
CA ALA A 286 9.30 -2.90 4.87
C ALA A 286 7.79 -2.72 4.71
N ILE A 287 7.26 -1.74 5.45
CA ILE A 287 5.94 -1.13 5.20
C ILE A 287 6.21 0.28 4.71
N ILE A 288 5.66 0.64 3.55
CA ILE A 288 5.82 1.95 2.92
C ILE A 288 4.43 2.58 2.81
N ILE A 289 4.25 3.74 3.43
CA ILE A 289 2.99 4.48 3.47
C ILE A 289 3.19 5.80 2.75
N LEU A 290 2.37 6.07 1.74
CA LEU A 290 2.36 7.33 1.00
C LEU A 290 1.27 8.25 1.55
N HIS A 291 1.67 9.39 2.13
CA HIS A 291 0.78 10.43 2.59
C HIS A 291 0.69 11.54 1.54
N ASP A 292 -0.38 11.53 0.76
CA ASP A 292 -0.67 12.53 -0.27
C ASP A 292 -2.17 12.77 -0.38
N ALA A 293 -2.71 13.59 0.52
CA ALA A 293 -4.14 13.88 0.61
C ALA A 293 -4.67 14.65 -0.63
N GLU A 294 -3.80 15.20 -1.47
CA GLU A 294 -4.22 15.85 -2.70
C GLU A 294 -4.71 14.83 -3.74
N ASN A 295 -4.08 13.65 -3.79
CA ASN A 295 -4.35 12.64 -4.82
C ASN A 295 -5.04 11.38 -4.28
N TYR A 296 -4.96 11.12 -2.97
CA TYR A 296 -5.53 9.92 -2.36
C TYR A 296 -6.48 10.26 -1.22
N LYS A 297 -7.64 9.59 -1.20
CA LYS A 297 -8.59 9.62 -0.07
C LYS A 297 -8.10 8.78 1.10
N LYS A 298 -7.37 7.69 0.81
CA LYS A 298 -6.72 6.81 1.79
C LYS A 298 -5.27 6.59 1.39
N ALA A 299 -4.37 6.65 2.37
CA ALA A 299 -2.94 6.51 2.14
C ALA A 299 -2.62 5.13 1.54
N PRO A 300 -2.00 5.06 0.34
CA PRO A 300 -1.52 3.79 -0.20
C PRO A 300 -0.49 3.15 0.72
N ILE A 301 -0.64 1.85 0.95
CA ILE A 301 0.33 1.04 1.70
C ILE A 301 0.95 0.02 0.76
N ARG A 302 2.26 -0.17 0.86
CA ARG A 302 3.02 -1.21 0.15
C ARG A 302 3.83 -1.98 1.16
N ARG A 303 3.91 -3.29 0.98
CA ARG A 303 4.78 -4.15 1.79
C ARG A 303 5.78 -4.87 0.92
N ARG A 304 7.00 -4.95 1.42
CA ARG A 304 8.11 -5.60 0.71
C ARG A 304 8.91 -6.43 1.68
N GLN A 305 9.49 -7.47 1.10
CA GLN A 305 10.39 -8.35 1.80
C GLN A 305 11.59 -8.63 0.89
N TRP A 306 12.75 -8.72 1.50
CA TRP A 306 14.00 -9.10 0.85
C TRP A 306 14.72 -10.13 1.69
N VAL A 307 15.53 -10.96 1.06
CA VAL A 307 16.38 -11.95 1.74
C VAL A 307 17.81 -11.46 1.69
N ARG A 308 18.50 -11.58 2.83
CA ARG A 308 19.92 -11.28 2.95
C ARG A 308 20.70 -12.27 2.10
N ASN A 309 21.50 -11.78 1.16
CA ASN A 309 22.29 -12.65 0.31
C ASN A 309 23.67 -12.05 0.04
N LYS A 310 24.69 -12.61 0.70
CA LYS A 310 26.09 -12.16 0.55
C LYS A 310 26.71 -12.51 -0.81
N ALA A 311 26.11 -13.44 -1.55
CA ALA A 311 26.53 -13.79 -2.90
C ALA A 311 25.83 -12.95 -3.98
N THR A 312 24.84 -12.13 -3.61
CA THR A 312 24.23 -11.19 -4.54
C THR A 312 25.22 -10.07 -4.83
N GLU A 313 25.52 -9.87 -6.11
CA GLU A 313 26.29 -8.74 -6.61
C GLU A 313 25.32 -7.66 -7.11
N ILE A 314 25.70 -6.39 -6.94
CA ILE A 314 24.99 -5.26 -7.52
C ILE A 314 25.63 -4.96 -8.88
N PHE A 315 24.88 -5.16 -9.96
CA PHE A 315 25.40 -4.94 -11.30
C PHE A 315 25.28 -3.48 -11.75
N PRO A 316 26.14 -3.03 -12.68
CA PRO A 316 25.92 -1.77 -13.37
C PRO A 316 24.58 -1.79 -14.12
N TYR A 317 23.74 -0.80 -13.87
CA TYR A 317 22.48 -0.63 -14.59
C TYR A 317 22.65 0.37 -15.73
N SER A 318 22.35 -0.08 -16.95
CA SER A 318 22.31 0.76 -18.15
C SER A 318 20.87 0.95 -18.63
N CYS A 319 20.53 2.18 -19.01
CA CYS A 319 19.28 2.49 -19.70
C CYS A 319 19.62 3.21 -21.01
N ASP A 320 18.95 2.81 -22.09
CA ASP A 320 19.10 3.41 -23.41
C ASP A 320 17.79 4.12 -23.80
N PRO A 321 17.79 5.47 -23.87
CA PRO A 321 16.59 6.23 -24.22
C PRO A 321 16.18 6.06 -25.69
N ASP A 322 17.05 5.55 -26.56
CA ASP A 322 16.74 5.34 -27.98
C ASP A 322 15.60 4.32 -28.15
N SER A 323 15.51 3.35 -27.24
CA SER A 323 14.41 2.37 -27.19
C SER A 323 13.02 3.00 -27.07
N PHE A 324 12.94 4.23 -26.56
CA PHE A 324 11.72 5.03 -26.53
C PHE A 324 11.65 6.03 -27.69
N TYR A 325 12.71 6.80 -27.94
CA TYR A 325 12.66 7.90 -28.90
C TYR A 325 12.66 7.45 -30.38
N ILE A 326 13.33 6.34 -30.72
CA ILE A 326 13.33 5.82 -32.10
C ILE A 326 11.93 5.36 -32.53
N PRO A 327 11.19 4.52 -31.78
CA PRO A 327 9.81 4.18 -32.13
C PRO A 327 8.91 5.42 -32.22
N MET A 328 9.08 6.38 -31.31
CA MET A 328 8.28 7.61 -31.32
C MET A 328 8.53 8.45 -32.58
N TYR A 329 9.75 8.48 -33.09
CA TYR A 329 10.07 9.10 -34.38
C TYR A 329 9.50 8.30 -35.56
N GLN A 330 9.77 6.99 -35.62
CA GLN A 330 9.36 6.11 -36.71
C GLN A 330 7.84 6.02 -36.87
N GLU A 331 7.10 6.09 -35.77
CA GLU A 331 5.63 6.04 -35.75
C GLU A 331 4.98 7.43 -35.87
N ASN A 332 5.75 8.49 -36.15
CA ASN A 332 5.27 9.88 -36.20
C ASN A 332 4.56 10.35 -34.92
N LYS A 333 5.01 9.87 -33.76
CA LYS A 333 4.44 10.13 -32.43
C LYS A 333 5.19 11.19 -31.63
N MET A 334 6.25 11.80 -32.18
CA MET A 334 7.01 12.83 -31.45
C MET A 334 6.20 14.09 -31.11
N GLN A 335 5.23 14.49 -31.94
CA GLN A 335 4.37 15.61 -31.57
C GLN A 335 3.46 15.26 -30.39
N MET A 336 2.83 14.07 -30.43
CA MET A 336 2.05 13.55 -29.29
C MET A 336 2.91 13.48 -28.02
N TYR A 337 4.17 13.06 -28.13
CA TYR A 337 5.10 13.16 -27.02
C TYR A 337 5.17 14.61 -26.53
N ILE A 338 5.59 15.55 -27.37
CA ILE A 338 5.78 16.99 -27.05
C ILE A 338 4.55 17.60 -26.38
N ASP A 339 3.37 17.35 -26.92
CA ASP A 339 2.10 17.89 -26.42
C ASP A 339 1.75 17.41 -25.02
N ARG A 340 2.41 16.36 -24.52
CA ARG A 340 2.21 15.77 -23.18
C ARG A 340 3.28 16.19 -22.18
N SER A 341 3.96 17.31 -22.42
CA SER A 341 5.08 17.76 -21.59
C SER A 341 4.73 17.96 -20.12
N GLU A 342 3.48 18.34 -19.79
CA GLU A 342 2.99 18.52 -18.42
C GLU A 342 2.79 17.21 -17.64
N LEU A 343 2.77 16.07 -18.34
CA LEU A 343 2.70 14.74 -17.76
C LEU A 343 4.09 14.16 -17.49
N ARG A 344 5.14 14.88 -17.92
CA ARG A 344 6.53 14.48 -17.69
C ARG A 344 7.00 15.05 -16.37
N PHE A 345 7.75 14.23 -15.67
CA PHE A 345 8.49 14.61 -14.47
C PHE A 345 9.92 14.97 -14.82
#